data_AF-A0A1X9T159-F1
#
_entry.id   AF-A0A1X9T159-F1
#
_cell.length_a   1.000
_cell.length_b   1.000
_cell.length_c   1.000
_cell.angle_alpha   90.00
_cell.angle_beta   90.00
_cell.angle_gamma   90.00
#
_symmetry.space_group_name_H-M   'P 1'
#
loop_
_entity.id
_entity.type
_entity.pdbx_description
1 polymer ?
#
loop_
_entity_poly.entity_id
_entity_poly.type
_entity_poly.pdbx_seq_one_letter_code
_entity_poly.pdbx_strand_id
1 'polypeptide(L)'
;MPNITLGFRFKEFIMKIEVEKGDLSYANEMNMTLSFPESFTASDFNMFFTICYFIKKDRFNDKIEIPFSALESFLPSKIKNKKRFHEDIVKFVDKIKLISKIYTIKTIEEEVYGLDAFFTSIKAYRNKQILSLEVNKKAKEFLFSFSRYLYFNLHEFCGIKSKYSKSVFRILIQFKNVKSNFKGEKELTLTKKQFRDLLSIPKKYKPAHIDQKVLKPSSSELSDGYFNKVDFVKEFSDSNDIIAYKIIFDDSNRK
;
A
#
# COMPACT_ATOMS: atom_id res chain seq x y z
N MET A 1 -15.55 16.71 14.22
CA MET A 1 -14.93 16.98 12.92
C MET A 1 -16.05 17.32 11.93
N PRO A 2 -15.87 18.18 10.91
CA PRO A 2 -16.95 18.50 9.99
C PRO A 2 -17.21 17.31 9.05
N ASN A 3 -18.45 16.84 9.01
CA ASN A 3 -18.94 15.81 8.09
C ASN A 3 -18.79 16.30 6.65
N ILE A 4 -17.89 15.69 5.86
CA ILE A 4 -17.77 15.97 4.44
C ILE A 4 -18.77 15.08 3.71
N THR A 5 -19.90 15.66 3.30
CA THR A 5 -20.87 14.99 2.43
C THR A 5 -20.38 15.04 0.98
N LEU A 6 -19.87 13.94 0.45
CA LEU A 6 -19.55 13.81 -0.98
C LEU A 6 -20.79 13.28 -1.71
N GLY A 7 -21.51 14.19 -2.38
CA GLY A 7 -22.61 13.82 -3.26
C GLY A 7 -22.07 13.33 -4.61
N PHE A 8 -22.13 12.02 -4.85
CA PHE A 8 -21.99 11.48 -6.19
C PHE A 8 -23.32 11.70 -6.93
N ARG A 9 -23.30 12.30 -8.12
CA ARG A 9 -24.49 12.46 -8.96
C ARG A 9 -24.89 11.10 -9.54
N PHE A 10 -25.65 10.34 -8.77
CA PHE A 10 -26.62 9.41 -9.31
C PHE A 10 -27.95 10.15 -9.42
N LYS A 11 -28.73 9.87 -10.47
CA LYS A 11 -30.15 10.25 -10.47
C LYS A 11 -30.77 9.73 -9.16
N GLU A 12 -31.12 10.68 -8.30
CA GLU A 12 -31.97 10.56 -7.10
C GLU A 12 -31.52 9.72 -5.90
N PHE A 13 -30.24 9.37 -5.74
CA PHE A 13 -29.74 8.84 -4.46
C PHE A 13 -28.40 9.47 -4.05
N ILE A 14 -28.42 10.34 -3.03
CA ILE A 14 -27.20 10.81 -2.34
C ILE A 14 -26.76 9.70 -1.38
N MET A 15 -25.79 8.88 -1.80
CA MET A 15 -25.13 7.94 -0.91
C MET A 15 -24.23 8.74 0.06
N LYS A 16 -24.65 8.88 1.32
CA LYS A 16 -23.79 9.44 2.38
C LYS A 16 -22.65 8.46 2.66
N ILE A 17 -21.50 8.66 2.04
CA ILE A 17 -20.30 7.89 2.37
C ILE A 17 -19.76 8.44 3.68
N GLU A 18 -19.95 7.70 4.78
CA GLU A 18 -19.21 7.94 6.02
C GLU A 18 -17.74 7.59 5.78
N VAL A 19 -16.95 8.61 5.43
CA VAL A 19 -15.48 8.55 5.36
C VAL A 19 -14.87 8.18 6.72
N GLU A 20 -15.65 8.32 7.80
CA GLU A 20 -15.23 8.24 9.20
C GLU A 20 -14.50 6.96 9.62
N LYS A 21 -14.75 5.81 9.01
CA LYS A 21 -14.11 4.56 9.46
C LYS A 21 -12.72 4.32 8.84
N GLY A 22 -12.46 4.81 7.63
CA GLY A 22 -11.19 4.56 6.94
C GLY A 22 -10.86 3.08 6.65
N ASP A 23 -11.85 2.20 6.74
CA ASP A 23 -11.70 0.75 6.59
C ASP A 23 -11.27 0.35 5.18
N LEU A 24 -10.08 -0.24 5.03
CA LEU A 24 -9.56 -0.75 3.76
C LEU A 24 -9.17 -2.22 3.88
N SER A 25 -9.69 -3.03 2.96
CA SER A 25 -9.30 -4.43 2.80
C SER A 25 -9.01 -4.77 1.35
N TYR A 26 -8.10 -5.70 1.10
CA TYR A 26 -7.82 -6.24 -0.23
C TYR A 26 -7.10 -7.59 -0.12
N ALA A 27 -7.10 -8.37 -1.20
CA ALA A 27 -6.47 -9.69 -1.25
C ALA A 27 -4.98 -9.64 -0.91
N ASN A 28 -4.49 -10.59 -0.11
CA ASN A 28 -3.05 -10.70 0.22
C ASN A 28 -2.17 -10.79 -1.04
N GLU A 29 -2.68 -11.39 -2.12
CA GLU A 29 -1.99 -11.47 -3.41
C GLU A 29 -1.59 -10.09 -3.93
N MET A 30 -2.38 -9.04 -3.69
CA MET A 30 -2.05 -7.67 -4.11
C MET A 30 -0.74 -7.18 -3.51
N ASN A 31 -0.47 -7.46 -2.23
CA ASN A 31 0.77 -7.06 -1.57
C ASN A 31 2.00 -7.78 -2.14
N MET A 32 1.85 -9.07 -2.46
CA MET A 32 2.94 -9.91 -2.96
C MET A 32 3.25 -9.63 -4.43
N THR A 33 2.27 -9.11 -5.16
CA THR A 33 2.32 -9.02 -6.62
C THR A 33 2.57 -7.60 -7.12
N LEU A 34 2.09 -6.58 -6.41
CA LEU A 34 2.33 -5.20 -6.81
C LEU A 34 3.73 -4.75 -6.41
N SER A 35 4.53 -4.47 -7.44
CA SER A 35 5.82 -3.81 -7.28
C SER A 35 5.62 -2.30 -7.32
N PHE A 36 5.97 -1.62 -6.23
CA PHE A 36 5.95 -0.16 -6.19
C PHE A 36 7.28 0.41 -6.70
N PRO A 37 7.28 1.55 -7.42
CA PRO A 37 8.50 2.19 -7.85
C PRO A 37 9.42 2.55 -6.68
N GLU A 38 10.73 2.40 -6.84
CA GLU A 38 11.71 2.81 -5.81
C GLU A 38 11.58 4.32 -5.45
N SER A 39 11.07 5.13 -6.39
CA SER A 39 10.84 6.56 -6.24
C SER A 39 9.58 6.92 -5.44
N PHE A 40 8.74 5.94 -5.07
CA PHE A 40 7.59 6.20 -4.21
C PHE A 40 8.04 6.73 -2.85
N THR A 41 7.30 7.72 -2.38
CA THR A 41 7.40 8.33 -1.06
C THR A 41 6.27 7.83 -0.17
N ALA A 42 6.33 8.16 1.12
CA ALA A 42 5.23 7.87 2.05
C ALA A 42 3.91 8.54 1.61
N SER A 43 3.97 9.74 1.04
CA SER A 43 2.80 10.44 0.50
C SER A 43 2.22 9.76 -0.74
N ASP A 44 3.06 9.19 -1.61
CA ASP A 44 2.58 8.44 -2.78
C ASP A 44 1.84 7.16 -2.33
N PHE A 45 2.33 6.47 -1.29
CA PHE A 45 1.58 5.37 -0.68
C PHE A 45 0.23 5.82 -0.10
N ASN A 46 0.20 6.94 0.61
CA ASN A 46 -1.04 7.49 1.16
C ASN A 46 -2.05 7.79 0.04
N MET A 47 -1.60 8.42 -1.05
CA MET A 47 -2.43 8.70 -2.22
C MET A 47 -2.96 7.42 -2.86
N PHE A 48 -2.09 6.42 -3.09
CA PHE A 48 -2.50 5.15 -3.70
C PHE A 48 -3.58 4.43 -2.88
N PHE A 49 -3.36 4.25 -1.58
CA PHE A 49 -4.34 3.53 -0.75
C PHE A 49 -5.61 4.34 -0.48
N THR A 50 -5.54 5.67 -0.52
CA THR A 50 -6.73 6.54 -0.54
C THR A 50 -7.54 6.32 -1.81
N ILE A 51 -6.89 6.24 -2.97
CA ILE A 51 -7.56 5.91 -4.24
C ILE A 51 -8.20 4.50 -4.16
N CYS A 52 -7.48 3.50 -3.63
CA CYS A 52 -8.04 2.16 -3.42
C CYS A 52 -9.29 2.17 -2.52
N TYR A 53 -9.29 2.98 -1.46
CA TYR A 53 -10.45 3.16 -0.60
C TYR A 53 -11.66 3.66 -1.37
N PHE A 54 -11.51 4.72 -2.17
CA PHE A 54 -12.61 5.25 -2.97
C PHE A 54 -13.06 4.30 -4.08
N ILE A 55 -12.14 3.56 -4.71
CA ILE A 55 -12.49 2.49 -5.66
C ILE A 55 -13.40 1.46 -4.99
N LYS A 56 -13.08 1.05 -3.75
CA LYS A 56 -13.92 0.08 -3.02
C LYS A 56 -15.30 0.61 -2.64
N LYS A 57 -15.46 1.92 -2.53
CA LYS A 57 -16.75 2.56 -2.28
C LYS A 57 -17.58 2.65 -3.56
N ASP A 58 -16.93 2.79 -4.72
CA ASP A 58 -17.57 2.88 -6.02
C ASP A 58 -17.55 1.52 -6.77
N ARG A 59 -18.26 0.53 -6.23
CA ARG A 59 -18.17 -0.88 -6.68
C ARG A 59 -18.72 -1.16 -8.08
N PHE A 60 -19.64 -0.33 -8.54
CA PHE A 60 -20.48 -0.63 -9.70
C PHE A 60 -20.05 0.11 -10.97
N ASN A 61 -19.13 1.06 -10.86
CA ASN A 61 -18.68 1.85 -11.99
C ASN A 61 -17.33 1.35 -12.53
N ASP A 62 -17.20 1.32 -13.85
CA ASP A 62 -15.92 1.06 -14.52
C ASP A 62 -15.02 2.28 -14.52
N LYS A 63 -15.62 3.46 -14.67
CA LYS A 63 -14.97 4.75 -14.58
C LYS A 63 -15.33 5.43 -13.27
N ILE A 64 -14.33 5.72 -12.46
CA ILE A 64 -14.49 6.31 -11.13
C ILE A 64 -13.97 7.74 -11.17
N GLU A 65 -14.72 8.68 -10.60
CA GLU A 65 -14.32 10.08 -10.49
C GLU A 65 -14.24 10.50 -9.03
N ILE A 66 -13.03 10.79 -8.56
CA ILE A 66 -12.75 11.15 -7.16
C ILE A 66 -12.45 12.65 -7.10
N PRO A 67 -13.25 13.45 -6.37
CA PRO A 67 -12.92 14.84 -6.12
C PRO A 67 -11.60 14.98 -5.36
N PHE A 68 -10.82 16.02 -5.66
CA PHE A 68 -9.55 16.30 -4.98
C PHE A 68 -9.77 16.46 -3.47
N SER A 69 -10.86 17.13 -3.04
CA SER A 69 -11.21 17.23 -1.62
C SER A 69 -11.39 15.86 -0.93
N ALA A 70 -11.86 14.85 -1.67
CA ALA A 70 -12.01 13.50 -1.15
C ALA A 70 -10.64 12.84 -0.96
N LEU A 71 -9.71 13.04 -1.91
CA LEU A 71 -8.33 12.53 -1.81
C LEU A 71 -7.57 13.09 -0.59
N GLU A 72 -7.92 14.28 -0.12
CA GLU A 72 -7.31 14.89 1.06
C GLU A 72 -7.72 14.21 2.39
N SER A 73 -8.78 13.40 2.40
CA SER A 73 -9.40 12.89 3.64
C SER A 73 -8.45 12.09 4.55
N PHE A 74 -7.48 11.39 3.96
CA PHE A 74 -6.53 10.56 4.71
C PHE A 74 -5.09 11.10 4.66
N LEU A 75 -4.86 12.22 3.96
CA LEU A 75 -3.51 12.77 3.87
C LEU A 75 -3.13 13.50 5.18
N PRO A 76 -1.93 13.26 5.74
CA PRO A 76 -1.54 13.81 7.04
C PRO A 76 -1.41 15.34 7.07
N SER A 77 -1.34 16.00 5.92
CA SER A 77 -1.29 17.47 5.82
C SER A 77 -2.50 17.98 5.06
N LYS A 78 -3.30 18.85 5.70
CA LYS A 78 -4.36 19.60 4.99
C LYS A 78 -3.72 20.53 3.97
N ILE A 79 -4.05 20.35 2.70
CA ILE A 79 -3.38 21.07 1.64
C ILE A 79 -4.04 22.43 1.45
N LYS A 80 -3.41 23.47 1.99
CA LYS A 80 -3.92 24.83 1.90
C LYS A 80 -3.86 25.41 0.48
N ASN A 81 -3.01 24.85 -0.41
CA ASN A 81 -2.76 25.36 -1.76
C ASN A 81 -3.21 24.36 -2.83
N LYS A 82 -4.36 24.65 -3.46
CA LYS A 82 -4.95 23.82 -4.52
C LYS A 82 -4.06 23.62 -5.74
N LYS A 83 -3.24 24.62 -6.11
CA LYS A 83 -2.29 24.50 -7.23
C LYS A 83 -1.21 23.48 -6.92
N ARG A 84 -0.60 23.59 -5.73
CA ARG A 84 0.40 22.62 -5.25
C ARG A 84 -0.18 21.22 -5.15
N PHE A 85 -1.41 21.08 -4.66
CA PHE A 85 -2.03 19.76 -4.58
C PHE A 85 -2.19 19.10 -5.96
N HIS A 86 -2.66 19.88 -6.94
CA HIS A 86 -2.76 19.39 -8.30
C HIS A 86 -1.40 18.94 -8.85
N GLU A 87 -0.34 19.70 -8.61
CA GLU A 87 1.03 19.31 -8.99
C GLU A 87 1.48 18.01 -8.31
N ASP A 88 1.13 17.82 -7.03
CA ASP A 88 1.41 16.58 -6.31
C ASP A 88 0.65 15.39 -6.89
N ILE A 89 -0.62 15.57 -7.29
CA ILE A 89 -1.41 14.55 -7.99
C ILE A 89 -0.80 14.24 -9.35
N VAL A 90 -0.37 15.24 -10.11
CA VAL A 90 0.28 15.02 -11.42
C VAL A 90 1.57 14.22 -11.26
N LYS A 91 2.43 14.59 -10.29
CA LYS A 91 3.64 13.83 -9.97
C LYS A 91 3.34 12.39 -9.56
N PHE A 92 2.27 12.18 -8.78
CA PHE A 92 1.81 10.85 -8.42
C PHE A 92 1.35 10.05 -9.65
N VAL A 93 0.56 10.66 -10.54
CA VAL A 93 0.10 10.07 -11.79
C VAL A 93 1.28 9.68 -12.69
N ASP A 94 2.34 10.47 -12.73
CA ASP A 94 3.53 10.12 -13.51
C ASP A 94 4.29 8.92 -12.91
N LYS A 95 4.38 8.82 -11.59
CA LYS A 95 5.00 7.66 -10.93
C LYS A 95 4.14 6.40 -11.05
N ILE A 96 2.80 6.51 -10.99
CA ILE A 96 1.92 5.34 -10.96
C ILE A 96 1.81 4.62 -12.29
N LYS A 97 2.15 5.27 -13.41
CA LYS A 97 2.32 4.62 -14.73
C LYS A 97 3.29 3.43 -14.66
N LEU A 98 4.21 3.45 -13.69
CA LEU A 98 5.21 2.41 -13.45
C LEU A 98 4.71 1.30 -12.51
N ILE A 99 3.50 1.42 -11.92
CA ILE A 99 2.91 0.34 -11.13
C ILE A 99 2.22 -0.63 -12.07
N SER A 100 2.93 -1.72 -12.30
CA SER A 100 2.48 -2.86 -13.07
C SER A 100 2.77 -4.15 -12.33
N LYS A 101 1.91 -5.14 -12.55
CA LYS A 101 2.19 -6.52 -12.21
C LYS A 101 3.07 -7.09 -13.32
N ILE A 102 4.33 -7.38 -13.02
CA ILE A 102 5.16 -8.25 -13.85
C ILE A 102 4.81 -9.68 -13.47
N TYR A 103 4.51 -10.53 -14.45
CA TYR A 103 4.31 -11.95 -14.23
C TYR A 103 5.01 -12.79 -15.28
N THR A 104 5.36 -14.02 -14.89
CA THR A 104 5.86 -15.04 -15.80
C THR A 104 5.05 -16.29 -15.54
N ILE A 105 4.35 -16.77 -16.57
CA ILE A 105 3.62 -18.04 -16.53
C ILE A 105 4.43 -19.01 -17.37
N LYS A 106 4.90 -20.09 -16.76
CA LYS A 106 5.52 -21.21 -17.47
C LYS A 106 4.53 -22.36 -17.47
N THR A 107 3.96 -22.67 -18.63
CA THR A 107 3.23 -23.91 -18.86
C THR A 107 4.14 -24.90 -19.59
N ILE A 108 3.65 -26.12 -19.84
CA ILE A 108 4.35 -27.10 -20.68
C ILE A 108 4.46 -26.59 -22.13
N GLU A 109 3.53 -25.73 -22.56
CA GLU A 109 3.39 -25.28 -23.94
C GLU A 109 4.05 -23.91 -24.20
N GLU A 110 4.08 -23.01 -23.21
CA GLU A 110 4.56 -21.64 -23.40
C GLU A 110 5.18 -21.03 -22.13
N GLU A 111 6.18 -20.16 -22.33
CA GLU A 111 6.64 -19.24 -21.31
C GLU A 111 6.14 -17.82 -21.63
N VAL A 112 5.07 -17.41 -20.95
CA VAL A 112 4.45 -16.09 -21.13
C VAL A 112 5.04 -15.12 -20.12
N TYR A 113 5.75 -14.11 -20.63
CA TYR A 113 6.15 -12.94 -19.85
C TYR A 113 5.19 -11.78 -20.11
N GLY A 114 4.54 -11.26 -19.06
CA GLY A 114 3.50 -10.24 -19.19
C GLY A 114 3.61 -9.11 -18.19
N LEU A 115 2.99 -7.97 -18.55
CA LEU A 115 2.95 -6.75 -17.77
C LEU A 115 1.52 -6.19 -17.74
N ASP A 116 0.83 -6.33 -16.61
CA ASP A 116 -0.50 -5.75 -16.42
C ASP A 116 -0.42 -4.47 -15.61
N ALA A 117 -0.90 -3.35 -16.17
CA ALA A 117 -1.05 -2.10 -15.43
C ALA A 117 -2.19 -2.20 -14.40
N PHE A 118 -2.00 -1.58 -13.22
CA PHE A 118 -3.06 -1.53 -12.21
C PHE A 118 -4.25 -0.66 -12.68
N PHE A 119 -3.93 0.52 -13.23
CA PHE A 119 -4.91 1.42 -13.84
C PHE A 119 -4.84 1.29 -15.35
N THR A 120 -5.99 1.10 -16.01
CA THR A 120 -6.10 1.17 -17.47
C THR A 120 -6.16 2.62 -17.96
N SER A 121 -6.64 3.52 -17.11
CA SER A 121 -6.73 4.97 -17.36
C SER A 121 -6.64 5.73 -16.04
N ILE A 122 -5.88 6.82 -16.00
CA ILE A 122 -5.85 7.74 -14.86
C ILE A 122 -5.58 9.16 -15.37
N LYS A 123 -6.46 10.11 -15.02
CA LYS A 123 -6.47 11.49 -15.56
C LYS A 123 -6.78 12.49 -14.44
N ALA A 124 -5.86 13.43 -14.23
CA ALA A 124 -6.04 14.52 -13.26
C ALA A 124 -6.58 15.77 -13.96
N TYR A 125 -7.82 16.16 -13.69
CA TYR A 125 -8.44 17.34 -14.28
C TYR A 125 -8.30 18.54 -13.35
N ARG A 126 -7.41 19.47 -13.70
CA ARG A 126 -7.15 20.67 -12.89
C ARG A 126 -8.40 21.52 -12.67
N ASN A 127 -9.12 21.89 -13.73
CA ASN A 127 -10.24 22.83 -13.62
C ASN A 127 -11.45 22.20 -12.91
N LYS A 128 -11.70 20.91 -13.16
CA LYS A 128 -12.77 20.15 -12.51
C LYS A 128 -12.41 19.73 -11.08
N GLN A 129 -11.13 19.77 -10.69
CA GLN A 129 -10.62 19.28 -9.40
C GLN A 129 -11.03 17.82 -9.14
N ILE A 130 -10.92 16.96 -10.16
CA ILE A 130 -11.23 15.54 -10.07
C ILE A 130 -10.07 14.69 -10.60
N LEU A 131 -9.88 13.53 -10.00
CA LEU A 131 -9.10 12.43 -10.53
C LEU A 131 -10.08 11.42 -11.13
N SER A 132 -10.01 11.20 -12.44
CA SER A 132 -10.79 10.16 -13.11
C SER A 132 -9.91 8.96 -13.39
N LEU A 133 -10.40 7.76 -13.11
CA LEU A 133 -9.62 6.54 -13.28
C LEU A 133 -10.49 5.35 -13.69
N GLU A 134 -9.83 4.38 -14.30
CA GLU A 134 -10.36 3.05 -14.62
C GLU A 134 -9.32 2.01 -14.16
N VAL A 135 -9.80 0.91 -13.61
CA VAL A 135 -8.97 -0.11 -12.96
C VAL A 135 -9.04 -1.40 -13.77
N ASN A 136 -7.90 -2.04 -13.98
CA ASN A 136 -7.85 -3.32 -14.68
C ASN A 136 -8.67 -4.38 -13.92
N LYS A 137 -9.33 -5.30 -14.65
CA LYS A 137 -10.13 -6.40 -14.10
C LYS A 137 -9.40 -7.18 -12.99
N LYS A 138 -8.12 -7.51 -13.18
CA LYS A 138 -7.31 -8.23 -12.17
C LYS A 138 -7.10 -7.40 -10.91
N ALA A 139 -6.86 -6.10 -11.05
CA ALA A 139 -6.76 -5.19 -9.91
C ALA A 139 -8.10 -5.06 -9.17
N LYS A 140 -9.24 -5.07 -9.89
CA LYS A 140 -10.57 -5.15 -9.25
C LYS A 140 -10.73 -6.46 -8.45
N GLU A 141 -10.33 -7.60 -9.00
CA GLU A 141 -10.37 -8.89 -8.27
C GLU A 141 -9.60 -8.81 -6.94
N PHE A 142 -8.43 -8.17 -6.93
CA PHE A 142 -7.67 -7.95 -5.70
C PHE A 142 -8.39 -7.05 -4.70
N LEU A 143 -8.95 -5.92 -5.16
CA LEU A 143 -9.62 -4.96 -4.28
C LEU A 143 -10.96 -5.48 -3.72
N PHE A 144 -11.65 -6.35 -4.47
CA PHE A 144 -12.98 -6.86 -4.11
C PHE A 144 -12.99 -8.31 -3.62
N SER A 145 -11.83 -8.98 -3.51
CA SER A 145 -11.75 -10.33 -2.98
C SER A 145 -12.34 -10.44 -1.57
N PHE A 146 -13.15 -11.47 -1.35
CA PHE A 146 -13.72 -11.84 -0.06
C PHE A 146 -12.91 -12.92 0.67
N SER A 147 -11.92 -13.52 0.00
CA SER A 147 -11.08 -14.59 0.56
C SER A 147 -9.64 -14.12 0.75
N ARG A 148 -9.02 -14.53 1.87
CA ARG A 148 -7.60 -14.25 2.21
C ARG A 148 -7.23 -12.78 1.99
N TYR A 149 -7.98 -11.91 2.64
CA TYR A 149 -7.74 -10.47 2.61
C TYR A 149 -7.03 -10.02 3.88
N LEU A 150 -6.26 -8.96 3.74
CA LEU A 150 -5.81 -8.15 4.87
C LEU A 150 -6.76 -6.97 5.03
N TYR A 151 -6.79 -6.42 6.23
CA TYR A 151 -7.65 -5.29 6.59
C TYR A 151 -6.89 -4.36 7.55
N PHE A 152 -6.90 -3.06 7.26
CA PHE A 152 -6.36 -2.02 8.14
C PHE A 152 -7.22 -0.76 8.13
N ASN A 153 -7.02 0.06 9.16
CA ASN A 153 -7.49 1.43 9.19
C ASN A 153 -6.57 2.33 8.35
N LEU A 154 -7.12 3.03 7.36
CA LEU A 154 -6.33 3.87 6.47
C LEU A 154 -5.75 5.10 7.17
N HIS A 155 -6.39 5.65 8.21
CA HIS A 155 -5.82 6.75 8.99
C HIS A 155 -4.55 6.31 9.71
N GLU A 156 -4.59 5.12 10.32
CA GLU A 156 -3.43 4.50 10.95
C GLU A 156 -2.29 4.34 9.94
N PHE A 157 -2.58 3.70 8.80
CA PHE A 157 -1.59 3.52 7.73
C PHE A 157 -1.01 4.85 7.25
N CYS A 158 -1.84 5.86 7.04
CA CYS A 158 -1.40 7.17 6.57
C CYS A 158 -0.56 7.96 7.59
N GLY A 159 -0.72 7.66 8.89
CA GLY A 159 0.10 8.20 9.97
C GLY A 159 1.56 7.74 9.96
N ILE A 160 1.85 6.57 9.39
CA ILE A 160 3.22 6.04 9.28
C ILE A 160 4.03 6.98 8.38
N LYS A 161 5.18 7.47 8.82
CA LYS A 161 5.97 8.49 8.12
C LYS A 161 6.98 7.89 7.16
N SER A 162 7.60 6.75 7.50
CA SER A 162 8.57 6.11 6.61
C SER A 162 7.87 5.26 5.54
N LYS A 163 8.32 5.40 4.30
CA LYS A 163 7.84 4.56 3.19
C LYS A 163 8.15 3.08 3.41
N TYR A 164 9.29 2.79 4.05
CA TYR A 164 9.69 1.42 4.32
C TYR A 164 8.86 0.84 5.47
N SER A 165 8.60 1.63 6.51
CA SER A 165 7.70 1.24 7.60
C SER A 165 6.31 0.94 7.07
N LYS A 166 5.80 1.71 6.10
CA LYS A 166 4.52 1.39 5.41
C LYS A 166 4.55 0.05 4.70
N SER A 167 5.62 -0.26 3.97
CA SER A 167 5.76 -1.56 3.32
C SER A 167 5.85 -2.70 4.33
N VAL A 168 6.63 -2.54 5.41
CA VAL A 168 6.71 -3.52 6.50
C VAL A 168 5.34 -3.71 7.14
N PHE A 169 4.63 -2.63 7.50
CA PHE A 169 3.28 -2.69 8.06
C PHE A 169 2.33 -3.54 7.19
N ARG A 170 2.34 -3.32 5.87
CA ARG A 170 1.51 -4.11 4.93
C ARG A 170 1.87 -5.59 4.93
N ILE A 171 3.17 -5.90 5.02
CA ILE A 171 3.64 -7.29 5.12
C ILE A 171 3.16 -7.90 6.44
N LEU A 172 3.34 -7.22 7.58
CA LEU A 172 2.98 -7.77 8.89
C LEU A 172 1.48 -8.03 9.02
N ILE A 173 0.65 -7.09 8.56
CA ILE A 173 -0.79 -7.19 8.76
C ILE A 173 -1.43 -8.32 7.96
N GLN A 174 -0.79 -8.77 6.87
CA GLN A 174 -1.26 -9.93 6.11
C GLN A 174 -1.14 -11.25 6.91
N PHE A 175 -0.32 -11.25 7.96
CA PHE A 175 -0.10 -12.38 8.87
C PHE A 175 -0.83 -12.22 10.22
N LYS A 176 -1.79 -11.28 10.33
CA LYS A 176 -2.59 -11.08 11.57
C LYS A 176 -3.26 -12.38 12.06
N ASN A 177 -3.67 -13.27 11.15
CA ASN A 177 -4.35 -14.52 11.48
C ASN A 177 -3.41 -15.73 11.67
N VAL A 178 -2.09 -15.56 11.56
CA VAL A 178 -1.13 -16.63 11.84
C VAL A 178 -1.00 -16.83 13.35
N LYS A 179 -0.86 -18.08 13.80
CA LYS A 179 -0.66 -18.39 15.21
C LYS A 179 0.68 -17.84 15.70
N SER A 180 0.65 -17.14 16.84
CA SER A 180 1.86 -16.73 17.55
C SER A 180 2.55 -17.92 18.23
N ASN A 181 3.84 -17.78 18.51
CA ASN A 181 4.60 -18.67 19.38
C ASN A 181 4.17 -18.51 20.86
N PHE A 182 4.75 -19.30 21.76
CA PHE A 182 4.45 -19.25 23.20
C PHE A 182 4.72 -17.90 23.88
N LYS A 183 5.51 -17.02 23.25
CA LYS A 183 5.81 -15.66 23.74
C LYS A 183 4.86 -14.60 23.17
N GLY A 184 3.86 -14.98 22.37
CA GLY A 184 2.96 -14.05 21.68
C GLY A 184 3.53 -13.48 20.38
N GLU A 185 4.73 -13.87 19.97
CA GLU A 185 5.42 -13.34 18.80
C GLU A 185 5.17 -14.17 17.54
N LYS A 186 5.25 -13.54 16.38
CA LYS A 186 5.18 -14.15 15.06
C LYS A 186 6.50 -13.94 14.34
N GLU A 187 6.87 -14.90 13.51
CA GLU A 187 8.12 -14.86 12.73
C GLU A 187 7.81 -15.01 11.24
N LEU A 188 8.45 -14.17 10.44
CA LEU A 188 8.42 -14.24 8.98
C LEU A 188 9.85 -14.16 8.44
N THR A 189 10.29 -15.18 7.72
CA THR A 189 11.57 -15.15 7.00
C THR A 189 11.34 -14.83 5.53
N LEU A 190 12.04 -13.80 5.04
CA LEU A 190 12.07 -13.42 3.63
C LEU A 190 13.49 -13.58 3.11
N THR A 191 13.66 -14.22 1.95
CA THR A 191 14.97 -14.20 1.29
C THR A 191 15.43 -12.76 1.04
N LYS A 192 16.74 -12.53 0.95
CA LYS A 192 17.30 -11.21 0.66
C LYS A 192 16.69 -10.58 -0.58
N LYS A 193 16.40 -11.37 -1.61
CA LYS A 193 15.72 -10.90 -2.82
C LYS A 193 14.29 -10.47 -2.52
N GLN A 194 13.47 -11.35 -1.95
CA GLN A 194 12.07 -11.04 -1.60
C GLN A 194 11.95 -9.80 -0.71
N PHE A 195 12.81 -9.68 0.31
CA PHE A 195 12.81 -8.54 1.21
C PHE A 195 13.05 -7.22 0.46
N ARG A 196 14.02 -7.20 -0.46
CA ARG A 196 14.31 -6.00 -1.26
C ARG A 196 13.19 -5.67 -2.23
N ASP A 197 12.63 -6.67 -2.88
CA ASP A 197 11.58 -6.50 -3.88
C ASP A 197 10.29 -5.97 -3.23
N LEU A 198 9.84 -6.59 -2.12
CA LEU A 198 8.63 -6.17 -1.40
C LEU A 198 8.72 -4.76 -0.80
N LEU A 199 9.91 -4.33 -0.39
CA LEU A 199 10.14 -3.00 0.17
C LEU A 199 10.59 -1.97 -0.88
N SER A 200 10.72 -2.37 -2.15
CA SER A 200 11.27 -1.54 -3.24
C SER A 200 12.60 -0.89 -2.86
N ILE A 201 13.53 -1.68 -2.31
CA ILE A 201 14.83 -1.21 -1.83
C ILE A 201 15.81 -1.07 -3.02
N PRO A 202 16.34 0.13 -3.29
CA PRO A 202 17.25 0.36 -4.41
C PRO A 202 18.43 -0.58 -4.41
N LYS A 203 18.79 -1.21 -5.54
CA LYS A 203 19.94 -2.13 -5.65
C LYS A 203 21.25 -1.55 -5.07
N LYS A 204 21.45 -0.23 -5.21
CA LYS A 204 22.60 0.52 -4.66
C LYS A 204 22.70 0.54 -3.13
N TYR A 205 21.64 0.18 -2.39
CA TYR A 205 21.70 0.10 -0.93
C TYR A 205 22.53 -1.10 -0.49
N LYS A 206 23.72 -0.80 0.03
CA LYS A 206 24.58 -1.71 0.80
C LYS A 206 23.91 -2.09 2.14
N PRO A 207 24.31 -3.21 2.78
CA PRO A 207 23.72 -3.65 4.06
C PRO A 207 23.62 -2.55 5.13
N ALA A 208 24.68 -1.74 5.31
CA ALA A 208 24.66 -0.62 6.26
C ALA A 208 23.58 0.42 5.94
N HIS A 209 23.31 0.71 4.67
CA HIS A 209 22.23 1.61 4.26
C HIS A 209 20.85 1.00 4.56
N ILE A 210 20.70 -0.32 4.44
CA ILE A 210 19.45 -1.02 4.78
C ILE A 210 19.22 -0.93 6.28
N ASP A 211 20.24 -1.22 7.09
CA ASP A 211 20.15 -1.11 8.54
C ASP A 211 19.73 0.31 8.97
N GLN A 212 20.38 1.34 8.43
CA GLN A 212 20.14 2.74 8.81
C GLN A 212 18.83 3.32 8.28
N LYS A 213 18.43 2.97 7.05
CA LYS A 213 17.29 3.62 6.36
C LYS A 213 16.02 2.78 6.34
N VAL A 214 16.14 1.47 6.59
CA VAL A 214 15.03 0.51 6.49
C VAL A 214 14.78 -0.14 7.84
N LEU A 215 15.72 -0.92 8.37
CA LEU A 215 15.47 -1.77 9.54
C LEU A 215 15.25 -0.94 10.82
N LYS A 216 16.23 -0.11 11.20
CA LYS A 216 16.14 0.68 12.43
C LYS A 216 14.93 1.64 12.43
N PRO A 217 14.68 2.42 11.36
CA PRO A 217 13.51 3.30 11.34
C PRO A 217 12.19 2.53 11.34
N SER A 218 12.11 1.37 10.67
CA SER A 218 10.86 0.59 10.64
C SER A 218 10.59 -0.10 11.97
N SER A 219 11.62 -0.63 12.63
CA SER A 219 11.50 -1.25 13.95
C SER A 219 11.03 -0.23 15.00
N SER A 220 11.68 0.93 15.09
CA SER A 220 11.28 2.00 16.02
C SER A 220 9.88 2.50 15.72
N GLU A 221 9.62 3.01 14.51
CA GLU A 221 8.33 3.64 14.21
C GLU A 221 7.14 2.68 14.39
N LEU A 222 7.29 1.41 14.00
CA LEU A 222 6.21 0.44 14.12
C LEU A 222 6.02 -0.07 15.55
N SER A 223 7.08 -0.22 16.33
CA SER A 223 6.95 -0.61 17.74
C SER A 223 6.41 0.52 18.63
N ASP A 224 6.63 1.78 18.25
CA ASP A 224 6.24 2.93 19.07
C ASP A 224 4.72 3.20 19.07
N GLY A 225 4.00 2.77 18.03
CA GLY A 225 2.59 3.15 17.89
C GLY A 225 1.69 2.19 17.12
N TYR A 226 2.23 1.08 16.61
CA TYR A 226 1.48 0.20 15.69
C TYR A 226 1.48 -1.26 16.14
N PHE A 227 2.55 -1.75 16.73
CA PHE A 227 2.71 -3.12 17.20
C PHE A 227 3.37 -3.10 18.58
N ASN A 228 3.22 -4.15 19.39
CA ASN A 228 3.96 -4.23 20.65
C ASN A 228 5.47 -4.37 20.42
N LYS A 229 5.84 -5.01 19.32
CA LYS A 229 7.23 -5.27 18.94
C LYS A 229 7.34 -5.48 17.43
N VAL A 230 8.37 -4.90 16.82
CA VAL A 230 8.85 -5.23 15.47
C VAL A 230 10.37 -5.22 15.46
N ASP A 231 10.98 -6.37 15.24
CA ASP A 231 12.43 -6.55 15.16
C ASP A 231 12.85 -7.26 13.88
N PHE A 232 14.11 -7.04 13.51
CA PHE A 232 14.72 -7.63 12.33
C PHE A 232 15.99 -8.39 12.71
N VAL A 233 16.09 -9.63 12.25
CA VAL A 233 17.29 -10.46 12.36
C VAL A 233 17.80 -10.78 10.96
N LYS A 234 19.10 -10.61 10.74
CA LYS A 234 19.77 -10.97 9.49
C LYS A 234 20.24 -12.42 9.60
N GLU A 235 19.92 -13.22 8.60
CA GLU A 235 20.44 -14.58 8.46
C GLU A 235 21.59 -14.58 7.46
N PHE A 236 22.69 -15.24 7.82
CA PHE A 236 23.93 -15.27 7.05
C PHE A 236 24.22 -16.68 6.56
N SER A 237 24.84 -16.78 5.39
CA SER A 237 25.48 -18.02 4.93
C SER A 237 26.78 -18.28 5.70
N ASP A 238 27.36 -19.45 5.49
CA ASP A 238 28.70 -19.80 5.97
C ASP A 238 29.79 -18.84 5.41
N SER A 239 29.55 -18.27 4.23
CA SER A 239 30.40 -17.23 3.62
C SER A 239 30.20 -15.83 4.20
N ASN A 240 29.41 -15.68 5.27
CA ASN A 240 29.04 -14.42 5.91
C ASN A 240 28.26 -13.45 5.00
N ASP A 241 27.59 -13.98 3.97
CA ASP A 241 26.68 -13.21 3.13
C ASP A 241 25.26 -13.24 3.71
N ILE A 242 24.59 -12.08 3.74
CA ILE A 242 23.18 -12.05 4.15
C ILE A 242 22.35 -12.81 3.10
N ILE A 243 21.66 -13.86 3.54
CA ILE A 243 20.79 -14.69 2.69
C ILE A 243 19.30 -14.39 2.91
N ALA A 244 18.93 -13.96 4.10
CA ALA A 244 17.55 -13.68 4.45
C ALA A 244 17.42 -12.63 5.56
N TYR A 245 16.21 -12.09 5.69
CA TYR A 245 15.78 -11.22 6.78
C TYR A 245 14.59 -11.87 7.47
N LYS A 246 14.74 -12.15 8.75
CA LYS A 246 13.65 -12.58 9.62
C LYS A 246 13.06 -11.35 10.30
N ILE A 247 11.74 -11.22 10.23
CA ILE A 247 10.96 -10.20 10.92
C ILE A 247 10.24 -10.87 12.07
N ILE A 248 10.46 -10.38 13.29
CA ILE A 248 9.82 -10.85 14.52
C ILE A 248 8.89 -9.77 15.00
N PHE A 249 7.62 -10.08 15.24
CA PHE A 249 6.64 -9.06 15.63
C PHE A 249 5.57 -9.59 16.59
N ASP A 250 5.05 -8.71 17.44
CA ASP A 250 3.93 -8.97 18.33
C ASP A 250 2.80 -7.98 18.02
N ASP A 251 1.64 -8.52 17.61
CA ASP A 251 0.44 -7.77 17.27
C ASP A 251 -0.70 -7.96 18.29
N SER A 252 -0.40 -8.38 19.52
CA SER A 252 -1.40 -8.64 20.58
C SER A 252 -2.22 -7.39 20.96
N ASN A 253 -1.71 -6.19 20.70
CA ASN A 253 -2.45 -4.93 20.88
C ASN A 253 -3.45 -4.63 19.74
N ARG A 254 -3.41 -5.39 18.64
CA ARG A 254 -4.32 -5.26 17.48
C ARG A 254 -5.44 -6.29 17.54
N LYS A 255 -6.39 -6.15 18.47
CA LYS A 255 -7.63 -6.94 18.43
C LYS A 255 -8.52 -6.44 17.28
#